data_AF-A0A9D5G5K1-F1
#
_entry.id   AF-A0A9D5G5K1-F1
#
_cell.length_a   1.000
_cell.length_b   1.000
_cell.length_c   1.000
_cell.angle_alpha   90.00
_cell.angle_beta   90.00
_cell.angle_gamma   90.00
#
_symmetry.space_group_name_H-M   'P 1'
#
loop_
_entity.id
_entity.type
_entity.pdbx_description
1 polymer ?
#
loop_
_entity_poly.entity_id
_entity_poly.type
_entity_poly.pdbx_seq_one_letter_code
_entity_poly.pdbx_strand_id
1 'polypeptide(L)' 'SDQSFTLALLNSQGDGVVITSIFAREETRTYGKAVRHFTPQQGVSKEEQTAIAMARNGDGVLATP' A
#
# COMPACT_ATOMS: atom_id res chain seq x y z
N SER A 1 -7.58 -17.01 -4.54
CA SER A 1 -7.49 -15.78 -5.35
C SER A 1 -6.01 -15.55 -5.57
N ASP A 2 -5.58 -15.63 -6.82
CA ASP A 2 -4.17 -15.74 -7.23
C ASP A 2 -3.69 -14.39 -7.79
N GLN A 3 -3.87 -13.33 -7.00
CA GLN A 3 -3.74 -11.95 -7.49
C GLN A 3 -2.81 -11.14 -6.60
N SER A 4 -1.95 -10.37 -7.25
CA SER A 4 -1.13 -9.33 -6.61
C SER A 4 -2.03 -8.28 -5.97
N PHE A 5 -1.62 -7.73 -4.83
CA PHE A 5 -2.35 -6.68 -4.13
C PHE A 5 -1.39 -5.63 -3.57
N THR A 6 -1.92 -4.44 -3.28
CA THR A 6 -1.20 -3.40 -2.56
C THR A 6 -2.09 -2.82 -1.47
N LEU A 7 -1.52 -2.62 -0.28
CA LEU A 7 -2.19 -2.14 0.91
C LEU A 7 -1.34 -1.04 1.55
N ALA A 8 -1.91 0.13 1.80
CA ALA A 8 -1.28 1.17 2.62
C ALA A 8 -1.97 1.23 3.98
N LEU A 9 -1.19 1.13 5.05
CA LEU A 9 -1.63 1.29 6.42
C LEU A 9 -0.88 2.48 7.03
N LEU A 10 -1.57 3.59 7.17
CA LEU A 10 -1.02 4.86 7.63
C LEU A 10 -1.80 5.37 8.84
N ASN A 11 -1.10 6.02 9.77
CA ASN A 11 -1.72 6.77 10.84
C ASN A 11 -2.19 8.16 10.37
N SER A 12 -2.81 8.93 11.27
CA SER A 12 -3.30 10.28 10.98
C SER A 12 -2.22 11.29 10.57
N GLN A 13 -0.96 11.03 10.93
CA GLN A 13 0.19 11.85 10.55
C GLN A 13 0.75 11.45 9.17
N GLY A 14 0.22 10.40 8.55
CA GLY A 14 0.67 9.87 7.26
C GLY A 14 1.89 8.95 7.36
N ASP A 15 2.24 8.52 8.56
CA ASP A 15 3.32 7.58 8.82
C ASP A 15 2.77 6.15 8.86
N GLY A 16 3.52 5.21 8.29
CA GLY A 16 3.16 3.80 8.34
C GLY A 16 3.91 2.97 7.31
N VAL A 17 3.19 2.04 6.69
CA VAL A 17 3.77 1.06 5.76
C VAL A 17 2.86 0.86 4.57
N VAL A 18 3.46 0.68 3.40
CA VAL A 18 2.80 0.12 2.22
C VAL A 18 3.33 -1.28 1.97
N ILE A 19 2.42 -2.22 1.75
CA ILE A 19 2.68 -3.64 1.54
C ILE A 19 2.20 -4.00 0.15
N THR A 20 3.09 -4.52 -0.68
CA THR A 20 2.77 -5.01 -2.02
C THR A 20 3.08 -6.49 -2.11
N SER A 21 2.08 -7.28 -2.42
CA SER A 21 2.24 -8.69 -2.75
C SER A 21 2.22 -8.86 -4.26
N ILE A 22 3.23 -9.52 -4.79
CA ILE A 22 3.33 -9.89 -6.20
C ILE A 22 3.18 -11.41 -6.28
N PHE A 23 2.07 -11.84 -6.86
CA PHE A 23 1.80 -13.24 -7.09
C PHE A 23 2.45 -13.67 -8.42
N ALA A 24 3.43 -14.59 -8.36
CA ALA A 24 3.98 -15.25 -9.53
C ALA A 24 3.61 -16.74 -9.52
N ARG A 25 3.75 -17.41 -10.68
CA ARG A 25 3.31 -18.81 -10.85
C ARG A 25 4.00 -19.81 -9.93
N GLU A 26 5.23 -19.51 -9.51
CA GLU A 26 6.08 -20.42 -8.71
C GLU A 26 6.30 -19.92 -7.29
N GLU A 27 6.16 -18.61 -7.03
CA GLU A 27 6.42 -17.99 -5.74
C GLU A 27 5.58 -16.72 -5.58
N THR A 28 5.16 -16.41 -4.35
CA THR A 28 4.60 -15.10 -4.00
C THR A 28 5.63 -14.30 -3.23
N ARG A 29 5.91 -13.07 -3.67
CA ARG A 29 6.84 -12.16 -3.00
C ARG A 29 6.07 -11.01 -2.39
N THR A 30 6.35 -10.71 -1.13
CA THR A 30 5.75 -9.58 -0.42
C THR A 30 6.82 -8.57 -0.06
N TYR A 31 6.60 -7.33 -0.47
CA TYR A 31 7.45 -6.19 -0.21
C TYR A 31 6.76 -5.25 0.76
N GLY A 32 7.52 -4.71 1.72
CA GLY A 32 7.06 -3.68 2.64
C GLY A 32 7.97 -2.46 2.53
N LYS A 33 7.39 -1.28 2.32
CA LYS A 33 8.12 -0.01 2.32
C LYS A 33 7.54 0.91 3.38
N ALA A 34 8.44 1.58 4.11
CA ALA A 34 8.02 2.59 5.05
C ALA A 34 7.45 3.81 4.32
N VAL A 35 6.42 4.42 4.90
CA VAL A 35 5.82 5.67 4.47
C VAL A 35 5.98 6.68 5.58
N ARG A 36 6.45 7.88 5.24
CA ARG A 36 6.60 9.00 6.18
C ARG A 36 5.90 10.21 5.63
N HIS A 37 4.99 10.81 6.40
CA HIS A 37 4.19 11.96 5.97
C HIS A 37 3.54 11.78 4.58
N PHE A 38 2.89 10.64 4.35
CA PHE A 38 2.30 10.22 3.06
C PHE A 38 3.30 10.10 1.90
N THR A 39 4.59 10.12 2.20
CA THR A 39 5.67 9.97 1.21
C THR A 39 6.34 8.62 1.43
N PRO A 40 6.20 7.67 0.50
CA PRO A 40 6.89 6.40 0.62
C PRO A 40 8.38 6.54 0.30
N GLN A 41 9.16 5.53 0.70
CA GLN A 41 10.56 5.40 0.31
C GLN A 41 10.74 5.40 -1.22
N GLN A 42 11.91 5.82 -1.73
CA GLN A 42 12.14 5.93 -3.17
C GLN A 42 11.89 4.61 -3.92
N GLY A 43 11.41 4.74 -5.17
CA GLY A 43 11.15 3.59 -6.04
C GLY A 43 9.80 2.91 -5.78
N VAL A 44 8.74 3.69 -5.58
CA VAL A 44 7.37 3.15 -5.47
C VAL A 44 6.68 2.94 -6.81
N SER A 45 5.85 1.91 -6.89
CA SER A 45 4.96 1.65 -8.01
C SER A 45 3.79 2.65 -8.03
N LYS A 46 2.99 2.62 -9.11
CA LYS A 46 1.78 3.43 -9.20
C LYS A 46 0.70 2.93 -8.22
N GLU A 47 0.58 1.61 -8.07
CA GLU A 47 -0.35 0.96 -7.16
C GLU A 47 -0.06 1.33 -5.70
N GLU A 48 1.22 1.37 -5.31
CA GLU A 48 1.65 1.84 -3.98
C GLU A 48 1.26 3.31 -3.75
N GLN A 49 1.48 4.17 -4.73
CA GLN A 49 1.07 5.58 -4.65
C GLN A 49 -0.45 5.74 -4.53
N THR A 50 -1.22 4.98 -5.30
CA THR A 50 -2.68 4.98 -5.23
C THR A 50 -3.17 4.52 -3.87
N ALA A 51 -2.62 3.43 -3.32
CA ALA A 51 -3.01 2.94 -2.00
C ALA A 51 -2.73 3.97 -0.89
N ILE A 52 -1.58 4.65 -0.94
CA ILE A 52 -1.23 5.74 0.00
C ILE A 52 -2.19 6.91 -0.14
N ALA A 53 -2.57 7.29 -1.37
CA ALA A 53 -3.54 8.35 -1.61
C ALA A 53 -4.94 7.98 -1.08
N MET A 54 -5.39 6.73 -1.29
CA MET A 54 -6.65 6.25 -0.73
C MET A 54 -6.63 6.29 0.81
N ALA A 55 -5.57 5.82 1.44
CA ALA A 55 -5.41 5.87 2.90
C ALA A 55 -5.41 7.32 3.43
N ARG A 56 -4.81 8.26 2.68
CA ARG A 56 -4.81 9.69 3.01
C ARG A 56 -6.21 10.31 2.96
N ASN A 57 -7.00 9.94 1.96
CA ASN A 57 -8.34 10.47 1.76
C ASN A 57 -9.40 9.77 2.63
N GLY A 58 -9.04 8.64 3.26
CA GLY A 58 -9.99 7.79 3.97
C GLY A 58 -10.81 6.91 3.05
N ASP A 59 -10.47 6.78 1.76
CA ASP A 59 -11.20 5.99 0.75
C ASP A 59 -10.85 4.49 0.79
N GLY A 60 -10.37 3.99 1.93
CA GLY A 60 -9.98 2.59 2.07
C GLY A 60 -11.19 1.65 1.93
N VAL A 61 -10.95 0.38 1.57
CA VAL A 61 -12.02 -0.64 1.44
C VAL A 61 -12.81 -0.87 2.75
N LEU A 62 -12.29 -0.40 3.89
CA LEU A 62 -12.98 -0.41 5.20
C LEU A 62 -13.81 0.86 5.47
N ALA A 63 -13.74 1.88 4.61
CA ALA A 63 -14.55 3.09 4.67
C ALA A 63 -15.79 2.96 3.78
N THR A 64 -16.60 1.95 4.06
CA THR A 64 -18.03 2.00 3.76
C THR A 64 -18.75 2.54 4.99
N PRO A 65 -19.79 3.37 4.83
CA PRO A 65 -20.54 3.99 5.93
C PRO A 65 -21.17 2.95 6.87
#